data_AF-N2BQA6-F1
#
_entry.id   AF-N2BQA6-F1
#
_cell.length_a   1.000
_cell.length_b   1.000
_cell.length_c   1.000
_cell.angle_alpha   90.00
_cell.angle_beta   90.00
_cell.angle_gamma   90.00
#
_symmetry.space_group_name_H-M   'P 1'
#
loop_
_entity.id
_entity.type
_entity.pdbx_description
1 polymer ?
#
loop_
_entity_poly.entity_id
_entity_poly.type
_entity_poly.pdbx_seq_one_letter_code
_entity_poly.pdbx_strand_id
1 'polypeptide(L)'
;MNFSVPATSANLGPGFDCLGISLGFRNYFSIEEAKEQHITISGEGKMNPHFTQDNTFVRIFMHTYKKLGGKSQFHFTFQNNIPVARGMGSSSAIIVGAIFSAFKMAGKIPNKDEVLNLSLHHENHPDNITPATMGGFNASFLKTHNNKSKVVYLRQNMPKNLKAVMVVPYQPMSTKKARGVLPKAYSVQDCVFNLSHASVLSLAFGMQRWDLLREGSLDRMHEQVRMATFPILFEIQKHALQNGALMSTLSGSGSSMFNLCHSDDARRLAKQLISRFSKFRILTLDFDNDGVKIEKG
;
A
#
# COMPACT_ATOMS: atom_id res chain seq x y z
N MET A 1 -12.10 0.03 -21.05
CA MET A 1 -12.41 -0.38 -19.66
C MET A 1 -11.77 0.63 -18.72
N ASN A 2 -12.55 1.25 -17.84
CA ASN A 2 -12.04 2.15 -16.81
C ASN A 2 -12.05 1.44 -15.45
N PHE A 3 -10.95 1.51 -14.72
CA PHE A 3 -10.83 0.93 -13.40
C PHE A 3 -9.79 1.68 -12.56
N SER A 4 -9.74 1.38 -11.27
CA SER A 4 -8.82 2.04 -10.37
C SER A 4 -8.31 1.08 -9.31
N VAL A 5 -7.15 1.42 -8.73
CA VAL A 5 -6.51 0.64 -7.65
C VAL A 5 -6.06 1.61 -6.55
N PRO A 6 -6.36 1.34 -5.27
CA PRO A 6 -5.99 2.23 -4.17
C PRO A 6 -4.51 2.10 -3.81
N ALA A 7 -3.99 3.17 -3.21
CA ALA A 7 -2.77 3.17 -2.43
C ALA A 7 -2.96 2.34 -1.17
N THR A 8 -1.85 1.90 -0.60
CA THR A 8 -1.84 1.11 0.63
C THR A 8 -0.78 1.63 1.58
N SER A 9 -1.01 1.44 2.87
CA SER A 9 0.02 1.51 3.89
C SER A 9 0.22 0.12 4.49
N ALA A 10 1.47 -0.28 4.65
CA ALA A 10 1.86 -1.63 5.03
C ALA A 10 2.69 -1.63 6.32
N ASN A 11 2.91 -2.82 6.88
CA ASN A 11 3.57 -3.10 8.16
C ASN A 11 2.80 -2.59 9.39
N LEU A 12 2.38 -1.31 9.38
CA LEU A 12 1.57 -0.70 10.45
C LEU A 12 2.19 -0.90 11.83
N GLY A 13 3.50 -0.67 11.97
CA GLY A 13 4.26 -0.95 13.19
C GLY A 13 4.66 -2.42 13.25
N PRO A 14 4.25 -3.20 14.28
CA PRO A 14 4.75 -4.56 14.53
C PRO A 14 4.31 -5.60 13.49
N GLY A 15 3.36 -5.25 12.62
CA GLY A 15 2.77 -6.12 11.60
C GLY A 15 3.63 -6.33 10.35
N PHE A 16 4.94 -6.41 10.52
CA PHE A 16 5.92 -6.52 9.44
C PHE A 16 5.57 -7.63 8.44
N ASP A 17 5.48 -7.27 7.15
CA ASP A 17 5.09 -8.14 6.02
C ASP A 17 3.72 -8.85 6.17
N CYS A 18 2.88 -8.42 7.11
CA CYS A 18 1.62 -9.09 7.46
C CYS A 18 0.41 -8.14 7.40
N LEU A 19 0.52 -6.98 8.04
CA LEU A 19 -0.58 -6.03 8.18
C LEU A 19 -0.53 -4.97 7.09
N GLY A 20 -1.69 -4.63 6.55
CA GLY A 20 -1.81 -3.53 5.61
C GLY A 20 -3.21 -2.97 5.51
N ILE A 21 -3.30 -1.71 5.08
CA ILE A 21 -4.54 -0.96 5.02
C ILE A 21 -4.66 -0.20 3.70
N SER A 22 -5.87 -0.17 3.16
CA SER A 22 -6.16 0.45 1.88
C SER A 22 -6.61 1.91 2.05
N LEU A 23 -6.02 2.81 1.28
CA LEU A 23 -6.21 4.26 1.38
C LEU A 23 -7.09 4.76 0.23
N GLY A 24 -7.94 5.74 0.52
CA GLY A 24 -8.83 6.43 -0.44
C GLY A 24 -8.10 7.32 -1.43
N PHE A 25 -6.91 6.92 -1.88
CA PHE A 25 -6.06 7.63 -2.83
C PHE A 25 -5.65 6.65 -3.94
N ARG A 26 -6.08 6.88 -5.18
CA ARG A 26 -6.14 5.83 -6.21
C ARG A 26 -5.37 6.21 -7.47
N ASN A 27 -4.79 5.21 -8.13
CA ASN A 27 -4.43 5.30 -9.54
C ASN A 27 -5.64 4.93 -10.40
N TYR A 28 -5.81 5.60 -11.53
CA TYR A 28 -6.88 5.33 -12.49
C TYR A 28 -6.28 4.86 -13.82
N PHE A 29 -6.98 3.93 -14.46
CA PHE A 29 -6.51 3.23 -15.64
C PHE A 29 -7.65 3.14 -16.67
N SER A 30 -7.34 3.42 -17.93
CA SER A 30 -8.17 3.03 -19.08
C SER A 30 -7.41 2.05 -19.97
N ILE A 31 -8.12 1.03 -20.45
CA ILE A 31 -7.60 0.07 -21.42
C ILE A 31 -8.62 -0.11 -22.54
N GLU A 32 -8.17 0.09 -23.77
CA GLU A 32 -9.00 -0.01 -24.97
C GLU A 32 -8.27 -0.88 -26.00
N GLU A 33 -9.00 -1.75 -26.69
CA GLU A 33 -8.41 -2.53 -27.80
C GLU A 33 -7.98 -1.57 -28.92
N ALA A 34 -6.81 -1.84 -29.50
CA ALA A 34 -6.21 -1.01 -30.53
C ALA A 34 -5.50 -1.88 -31.58
N LYS A 35 -5.19 -1.30 -32.74
CA LYS A 35 -4.39 -1.96 -33.79
C LYS A 35 -2.93 -2.15 -33.37
N GLU A 36 -2.41 -1.20 -32.61
CA GLU A 36 -1.03 -1.17 -32.13
C GLU A 36 -1.00 -0.82 -30.64
N GLN A 37 0.04 -1.28 -29.95
CA GLN A 37 0.21 -1.00 -28.53
C GLN A 37 0.67 0.44 -28.31
N HIS A 38 -0.04 1.18 -27.46
CA HIS A 38 0.32 2.56 -27.11
C HIS A 38 0.12 2.82 -25.61
N ILE A 39 0.93 3.72 -25.03
CA ILE A 39 0.87 4.07 -23.61
C ILE A 39 0.79 5.59 -23.45
N THR A 40 -0.21 6.07 -22.72
CA THR A 40 -0.36 7.46 -22.30
C THR A 40 -0.26 7.54 -20.79
N ILE A 41 0.60 8.41 -20.25
CA ILE A 41 0.82 8.55 -18.80
C ILE A 41 0.59 10.00 -18.37
N SER A 42 -0.15 10.17 -17.28
CA SER A 42 -0.33 11.42 -16.56
C SER A 42 -0.01 11.24 -15.07
N GLY A 43 0.35 12.33 -14.39
CA GLY A 43 0.71 12.32 -12.98
C GLY A 43 2.14 11.84 -12.70
N GLU A 44 2.30 11.05 -11.64
CA GLU A 44 3.58 10.51 -11.18
C GLU A 44 4.27 9.68 -12.26
N GLY A 45 5.55 9.94 -12.49
CA GLY A 45 6.35 9.24 -13.49
C GLY A 45 6.14 9.68 -14.93
N LYS A 46 5.23 10.63 -15.23
CA LYS A 46 4.97 11.12 -16.60
C LYS A 46 6.24 11.53 -17.38
N MET A 47 7.20 12.14 -16.71
CA MET A 47 8.44 12.64 -17.32
C MET A 47 9.55 11.59 -17.42
N ASN A 48 9.32 10.35 -16.98
CA ASN A 48 10.33 9.30 -17.00
C ASN A 48 10.07 8.34 -18.19
N PRO A 49 10.93 8.36 -19.24
CA PRO A 49 10.75 7.55 -20.46
C PRO A 49 10.74 6.04 -20.22
N HIS A 50 11.30 5.58 -19.10
CA HIS A 50 11.29 4.16 -18.75
C HIS A 50 9.85 3.64 -18.59
N PHE A 51 8.92 4.49 -18.14
CA PHE A 51 7.51 4.10 -18.01
C PHE A 51 6.78 3.98 -19.34
N THR A 52 7.30 4.49 -20.45
CA THR A 52 6.68 4.31 -21.77
C THR A 52 7.38 3.24 -22.61
N GLN A 53 8.68 2.97 -22.37
CA GLN A 53 9.44 1.96 -23.12
C GLN A 53 9.41 0.55 -22.51
N ASP A 54 9.51 0.41 -21.18
CA ASP A 54 9.45 -0.88 -20.49
C ASP A 54 8.47 -0.81 -19.30
N ASN A 55 7.19 -0.67 -19.64
CA ASN A 55 6.16 -0.50 -18.63
C ASN A 55 5.83 -1.83 -17.93
N THR A 56 6.09 -1.89 -16.63
CA THR A 56 5.82 -3.08 -15.80
C THR A 56 4.34 -3.47 -15.80
N PHE A 57 3.41 -2.52 -15.81
CA PHE A 57 1.98 -2.80 -15.95
C PHE A 57 1.72 -3.59 -17.23
N VAL A 58 2.17 -3.06 -18.37
CA VAL A 58 1.91 -3.65 -19.68
C VAL A 58 2.54 -5.04 -19.79
N ARG A 59 3.75 -5.23 -19.26
CA ARG A 59 4.40 -6.54 -19.23
C ARG A 59 3.59 -7.58 -18.46
N ILE A 60 3.15 -7.25 -17.24
CA ILE A 60 2.33 -8.15 -16.41
C ILE A 60 0.97 -8.41 -17.05
N PHE A 61 0.33 -7.35 -17.56
CA PHE A 61 -0.96 -7.41 -18.24
C PHE A 61 -0.88 -8.34 -19.45
N MET A 62 0.05 -8.11 -20.38
CA MET A 62 0.16 -8.88 -21.62
C MET A 62 0.54 -10.35 -21.34
N HIS A 63 1.38 -10.61 -20.34
CA HIS A 63 1.70 -11.98 -19.90
C HIS A 63 0.45 -12.70 -19.38
N THR A 64 -0.32 -12.05 -18.52
CA THR A 64 -1.54 -12.62 -17.93
C THR A 64 -2.61 -12.80 -19.01
N TYR A 65 -2.84 -11.78 -19.84
CA TYR A 65 -3.83 -11.78 -20.92
C TYR A 65 -3.57 -12.90 -21.94
N LYS A 66 -2.32 -13.10 -22.36
CA LYS A 66 -1.92 -14.20 -23.25
C LYS A 66 -2.19 -15.57 -22.62
N LYS A 67 -1.87 -15.75 -21.33
CA LYS A 67 -2.19 -17.01 -20.61
C LYS A 67 -3.69 -17.29 -20.53
N LEU A 68 -4.52 -16.24 -20.59
CA LEU A 68 -5.97 -16.37 -20.61
C LEU A 68 -6.55 -16.56 -22.04
N GLY A 69 -5.70 -16.66 -23.06
CA GLY A 69 -6.08 -16.90 -24.46
C GLY A 69 -6.20 -15.63 -25.31
N GLY A 70 -5.89 -14.46 -24.74
CA GLY A 70 -5.97 -13.16 -25.40
C GLY A 70 -4.89 -12.93 -26.46
N LYS A 71 -5.23 -12.22 -27.54
CA LYS A 71 -4.33 -11.92 -28.67
C LYS A 71 -4.35 -10.46 -29.16
N SER A 72 -5.30 -9.65 -28.69
CA SER A 72 -5.43 -8.24 -29.07
C SER A 72 -4.27 -7.37 -28.57
N GLN A 73 -4.11 -6.20 -29.19
CA GLN A 73 -3.26 -5.10 -28.72
C GLN A 73 -4.14 -4.04 -28.06
N PHE A 74 -3.52 -3.16 -27.27
CA PHE A 74 -4.27 -2.19 -26.47
C PHE A 74 -3.60 -0.82 -26.42
N HIS A 75 -4.44 0.21 -26.34
CA HIS A 75 -4.07 1.51 -25.83
C HIS A 75 -4.28 1.53 -24.31
N PHE A 76 -3.23 1.88 -23.57
CA PHE A 76 -3.26 2.02 -22.12
C PHE A 76 -3.16 3.49 -21.73
N THR A 77 -4.09 3.97 -20.91
CA THR A 77 -4.03 5.30 -20.31
C THR A 77 -3.87 5.17 -18.79
N PHE A 78 -2.82 5.78 -18.24
CA PHE A 78 -2.52 5.76 -16.82
C PHE A 78 -2.63 7.16 -16.22
N GLN A 79 -3.42 7.29 -15.16
CA GLN A 79 -3.43 8.46 -14.28
C GLN A 79 -2.84 8.03 -12.93
N ASN A 80 -1.53 8.23 -12.80
CA ASN A 80 -0.77 7.83 -11.64
C ASN A 80 -0.78 8.94 -10.59
N ASN A 81 -1.63 8.80 -9.57
CA ASN A 81 -1.65 9.73 -8.44
C ASN A 81 -0.73 9.26 -7.31
N ILE A 82 -0.59 7.95 -7.12
CA ILE A 82 0.12 7.33 -6.00
C ILE A 82 1.63 7.61 -6.10
N PRO A 83 2.26 8.24 -5.08
CA PRO A 83 3.67 8.62 -5.15
C PRO A 83 4.58 7.39 -5.27
N VAL A 84 5.42 7.38 -6.31
CA VAL A 84 6.34 6.27 -6.58
C VAL A 84 7.43 6.19 -5.51
N ALA A 85 7.77 4.97 -5.07
CA ALA A 85 8.88 4.68 -4.15
C ALA A 85 8.87 5.47 -2.82
N ARG A 86 7.67 5.79 -2.29
CA ARG A 86 7.50 6.52 -1.03
C ARG A 86 6.68 5.76 0.02
N GLY A 87 6.49 4.45 -0.14
CA GLY A 87 5.81 3.62 0.86
C GLY A 87 4.28 3.63 0.82
N MET A 88 3.67 4.05 -0.31
CA MET A 88 2.21 4.08 -0.50
C MET A 88 1.67 3.00 -1.45
N GLY A 89 2.36 1.86 -1.58
CA GLY A 89 1.87 0.73 -2.37
C GLY A 89 1.82 0.94 -3.90
N SER A 90 2.55 1.91 -4.45
CA SER A 90 2.53 2.23 -5.89
C SER A 90 2.83 1.00 -6.78
N SER A 91 3.83 0.18 -6.43
CA SER A 91 4.15 -1.07 -7.16
C SER A 91 3.00 -2.08 -7.09
N SER A 92 2.45 -2.32 -5.90
CA SER A 92 1.33 -3.25 -5.69
C SER A 92 0.09 -2.81 -6.45
N ALA A 93 -0.19 -1.52 -6.52
CA ALA A 93 -1.30 -0.99 -7.33
C ALA A 93 -1.13 -1.31 -8.83
N ILE A 94 0.10 -1.21 -9.35
CA ILE A 94 0.42 -1.59 -10.73
C ILE A 94 0.25 -3.09 -10.97
N ILE A 95 0.79 -3.93 -10.09
CA ILE A 95 0.71 -5.40 -10.20
C ILE A 95 -0.75 -5.88 -10.17
N VAL A 96 -1.50 -5.46 -9.14
CA VAL A 96 -2.91 -5.83 -8.96
C VAL A 96 -3.75 -5.32 -10.13
N GLY A 97 -3.54 -4.08 -10.55
CA GLY A 97 -4.27 -3.50 -11.67
C GLY A 97 -4.04 -4.22 -13.00
N ALA A 98 -2.78 -4.59 -13.29
CA ALA A 98 -2.43 -5.31 -14.51
C ALA A 98 -3.09 -6.68 -14.58
N ILE A 99 -3.05 -7.45 -13.49
CA ILE A 99 -3.66 -8.79 -13.44
C ILE A 99 -5.19 -8.67 -13.49
N PHE A 100 -5.79 -7.82 -12.64
CA PHE A 100 -7.23 -7.61 -12.59
C PHE A 100 -7.81 -7.25 -13.96
N SER A 101 -7.19 -6.29 -14.64
CA SER A 101 -7.68 -5.83 -15.94
C SER A 101 -7.42 -6.84 -17.05
N ALA A 102 -6.34 -7.64 -17.00
CA ALA A 102 -6.10 -8.72 -17.96
C ALA A 102 -7.22 -9.77 -17.97
N PHE A 103 -7.76 -10.14 -16.80
CA PHE A 103 -8.95 -11.02 -16.73
C PHE A 103 -10.14 -10.40 -17.44
N LYS A 104 -10.42 -9.12 -17.17
CA LYS A 104 -11.57 -8.43 -17.75
C LYS A 104 -11.45 -8.28 -19.27
N MET A 105 -10.28 -7.89 -19.77
CA MET A 105 -10.03 -7.76 -21.21
C MET A 105 -10.02 -9.11 -21.92
N ALA A 106 -9.75 -10.22 -21.22
CA ALA A 106 -9.92 -11.58 -21.73
C ALA A 106 -11.39 -12.08 -21.69
N GLY A 107 -12.36 -11.20 -21.42
CA GLY A 107 -13.77 -11.56 -21.33
C GLY A 107 -14.14 -12.35 -20.07
N LYS A 108 -13.26 -12.42 -19.06
CA LYS A 108 -13.50 -13.12 -17.79
C LYS A 108 -13.95 -12.16 -16.70
N ILE A 109 -14.67 -12.67 -15.71
CA ILE A 109 -14.97 -11.94 -14.47
C ILE A 109 -13.74 -12.04 -13.57
N PRO A 110 -13.07 -10.93 -13.20
CA PRO A 110 -11.90 -11.00 -12.34
C PRO A 110 -12.28 -11.47 -10.93
N ASN A 111 -11.75 -12.62 -10.50
CA ASN A 111 -11.85 -13.07 -9.12
C ASN A 111 -10.71 -12.45 -8.30
N LYS A 112 -11.05 -11.73 -7.24
CA LYS A 112 -10.05 -11.04 -6.41
C LYS A 112 -9.08 -11.97 -5.69
N ASP A 113 -9.51 -13.14 -5.24
CA ASP A 113 -8.60 -14.13 -4.65
C ASP A 113 -7.60 -14.64 -5.68
N GLU A 114 -8.04 -14.84 -6.92
CA GLU A 114 -7.16 -15.26 -8.02
C GLU A 114 -6.17 -14.14 -8.38
N VAL A 115 -6.64 -12.90 -8.49
CA VAL A 115 -5.80 -11.72 -8.73
C VAL A 115 -4.74 -11.59 -7.62
N LEU A 116 -5.14 -11.72 -6.35
CA LEU A 116 -4.24 -11.63 -5.20
C LEU A 116 -3.16 -12.70 -5.25
N ASN A 117 -3.54 -13.96 -5.48
CA ASN A 117 -2.56 -15.06 -5.53
C ASN A 117 -1.63 -14.97 -6.74
N LEU A 118 -2.11 -14.50 -7.90
CA LEU A 118 -1.24 -14.24 -9.05
C LEU A 118 -0.29 -13.06 -8.81
N SER A 119 -0.69 -12.08 -8.00
CA SER A 119 0.15 -10.93 -7.65
C SER A 119 1.37 -11.34 -6.83
N LEU A 120 1.31 -12.45 -6.09
CA LEU A 120 2.45 -13.00 -5.35
C LEU A 120 3.65 -13.36 -6.22
N HIS A 121 3.46 -13.64 -7.52
CA HIS A 121 4.58 -13.91 -8.42
C HIS A 121 5.43 -12.67 -8.72
N HIS A 122 4.94 -11.49 -8.37
CA HIS A 122 5.61 -10.20 -8.63
C HIS A 122 5.97 -9.46 -7.35
N GLU A 123 5.29 -9.75 -6.23
CA GLU A 123 5.56 -9.18 -4.91
C GLU A 123 5.50 -10.30 -3.88
N ASN A 124 6.58 -10.51 -3.14
CA ASN A 124 6.71 -11.65 -2.23
C ASN A 124 5.97 -11.44 -0.90
N HIS A 125 5.54 -10.20 -0.62
CA HIS A 125 4.90 -9.82 0.64
C HIS A 125 3.41 -9.52 0.43
N PRO A 126 2.50 -10.13 1.21
CA PRO A 126 1.07 -9.98 1.01
C PRO A 126 0.51 -8.64 1.53
N ASP A 127 1.25 -7.95 2.39
CA ASP A 127 0.82 -6.76 3.14
C ASP A 127 0.32 -5.58 2.29
N ASN A 128 0.84 -5.36 1.09
CA ASN A 128 0.38 -4.30 0.18
C ASN A 128 -0.61 -4.83 -0.87
N ILE A 129 -0.33 -5.99 -1.47
CA ILE A 129 -1.18 -6.55 -2.53
C ILE A 129 -2.57 -6.93 -2.00
N THR A 130 -2.67 -7.37 -0.74
CA THR A 130 -3.94 -7.75 -0.11
C THR A 130 -4.88 -6.55 0.03
N PRO A 131 -4.53 -5.45 0.72
CA PRO A 131 -5.38 -4.26 0.79
C PRO A 131 -5.56 -3.56 -0.56
N ALA A 132 -4.61 -3.63 -1.49
CA ALA A 132 -4.80 -3.10 -2.85
C ALA A 132 -5.88 -3.88 -3.61
N THR A 133 -5.99 -5.19 -3.39
CA THR A 133 -6.96 -6.06 -4.05
C THR A 133 -8.32 -6.05 -3.35
N MET A 134 -8.30 -6.18 -2.02
CA MET A 134 -9.48 -6.45 -1.20
C MET A 134 -10.07 -5.21 -0.53
N GLY A 135 -9.29 -4.12 -0.39
CA GLY A 135 -9.68 -2.96 0.41
C GLY A 135 -9.64 -3.24 1.91
N GLY A 136 -9.91 -2.21 2.71
CA GLY A 136 -9.99 -2.26 4.16
C GLY A 136 -8.63 -2.45 4.85
N PHE A 137 -8.69 -2.78 6.13
CA PHE A 137 -7.55 -3.30 6.90
C PHE A 137 -7.46 -4.81 6.72
N ASN A 138 -6.25 -5.33 6.55
CA ASN A 138 -5.98 -6.74 6.30
C ASN A 138 -4.84 -7.23 7.19
N ALA A 139 -5.03 -8.42 7.75
CA ALA A 139 -3.97 -9.23 8.33
C ALA A 139 -3.76 -10.45 7.43
N SER A 140 -2.53 -10.67 6.95
CA SER A 140 -2.27 -11.65 5.91
C SER A 140 -0.95 -12.41 6.12
N PHE A 141 -0.93 -13.68 5.73
CA PHE A 141 0.28 -14.49 5.73
C PHE A 141 0.28 -15.45 4.54
N LEU A 142 1.45 -16.06 4.27
CA LEU A 142 1.60 -17.04 3.20
C LEU A 142 1.46 -18.45 3.74
N LYS A 143 0.50 -19.21 3.19
CA LYS A 143 0.43 -20.66 3.34
C LYS A 143 1.21 -21.31 2.21
N THR A 144 2.35 -21.93 2.54
CA THR A 144 3.22 -22.60 1.56
C THR A 144 3.09 -24.11 1.65
N HIS A 145 2.82 -24.76 0.52
CA HIS A 145 2.79 -26.22 0.40
C HIS A 145 3.32 -26.63 -0.98
N ASN A 146 4.25 -27.60 -1.04
CA ASN A 146 4.88 -28.08 -2.29
C ASN A 146 5.40 -26.93 -3.19
N ASN A 147 6.15 -25.98 -2.62
CA ASN A 147 6.69 -24.80 -3.30
C ASN A 147 5.62 -23.89 -3.95
N LYS A 148 4.34 -24.02 -3.55
CA LYS A 148 3.27 -23.11 -3.94
C LYS A 148 2.80 -22.34 -2.73
N SER A 149 2.80 -21.02 -2.84
CA SER A 149 2.32 -20.11 -1.79
C SER A 149 0.93 -19.60 -2.15
N LYS A 150 0.06 -19.51 -1.14
CA LYS A 150 -1.26 -18.86 -1.24
C LYS A 150 -1.37 -17.81 -0.14
N VAL A 151 -1.95 -16.66 -0.43
CA VAL A 151 -2.31 -15.68 0.60
C VAL A 151 -3.49 -16.22 1.41
N VAL A 152 -3.33 -16.24 2.73
CA VAL A 152 -4.43 -16.37 3.70
C VAL A 152 -4.57 -15.01 4.37
N TYR A 153 -5.79 -14.48 4.44
CA TYR A 153 -6.02 -13.17 5.00
C TYR A 153 -7.35 -13.09 5.75
N LEU A 154 -7.40 -12.16 6.71
CA LEU A 154 -8.62 -11.64 7.30
C LEU A 154 -8.73 -10.16 6.96
N ARG A 155 -9.95 -9.68 6.76
CA ARG A 155 -10.25 -8.32 6.32
C ARG A 155 -11.28 -7.67 7.22
N GLN A 156 -11.04 -6.42 7.58
CA GLN A 156 -11.95 -5.55 8.31
C GLN A 156 -12.25 -4.28 7.52
N ASN A 157 -13.54 -3.90 7.46
CA ASN A 157 -13.94 -2.61 6.90
C ASN A 157 -13.48 -1.48 7.82
N MET A 158 -12.88 -0.44 7.24
CA MET A 158 -12.54 0.77 7.96
C MET A 158 -13.74 1.71 8.05
N PRO A 159 -14.05 2.24 9.24
CA PRO A 159 -15.18 3.16 9.42
C PRO A 159 -14.85 4.57 8.91
N LYS A 160 -15.89 5.33 8.58
CA LYS A 160 -15.78 6.70 8.04
C LYS A 160 -15.37 7.76 9.07
N ASN A 161 -15.47 7.45 10.36
CA ASN A 161 -15.07 8.33 11.46
C ASN A 161 -13.55 8.31 11.75
N LEU A 162 -12.78 7.61 10.92
CA LEU A 162 -11.32 7.59 10.94
C LEU A 162 -10.76 8.19 9.66
N LYS A 163 -9.60 8.83 9.76
CA LYS A 163 -8.85 9.37 8.63
C LYS A 163 -7.38 8.97 8.71
N ALA A 164 -6.77 8.78 7.55
CA ALA A 164 -5.33 8.66 7.41
C ALA A 164 -4.74 10.03 7.07
N VAL A 165 -3.80 10.52 7.87
CA VAL A 165 -2.99 11.71 7.57
C VAL A 165 -1.60 11.24 7.17
N MET A 166 -1.34 11.19 5.86
CA MET A 166 -0.04 10.78 5.32
C MET A 166 0.92 11.96 5.30
N VAL A 167 2.17 11.71 5.72
CA VAL A 167 3.29 12.65 5.58
C VAL A 167 4.24 12.09 4.55
N VAL A 168 4.22 12.66 3.34
CA VAL A 168 4.90 12.11 2.15
C VAL A 168 6.06 13.04 1.75
N PRO A 169 7.32 12.56 1.70
CA PRO A 169 8.42 13.41 1.26
C PRO A 169 8.34 13.70 -0.24
N TYR A 170 8.71 14.93 -0.64
CA TYR A 170 8.74 15.31 -2.06
C TYR A 170 9.74 14.47 -2.87
N GLN A 171 10.87 14.09 -2.28
CA GLN A 171 11.85 13.21 -2.89
C GLN A 171 11.84 11.82 -2.24
N PRO A 172 11.97 10.74 -3.02
CA PRO A 172 12.17 9.40 -2.46
C PRO A 172 13.42 9.40 -1.58
N MET A 173 13.30 8.86 -0.37
CA MET A 173 14.48 8.62 0.46
C MET A 173 15.03 7.24 0.04
N SER A 174 16.33 7.14 -0.25
CA SER A 174 16.95 5.99 -0.94
C SER A 174 16.52 4.62 -0.38
N THR A 175 15.67 3.91 -1.14
CA THR A 175 15.03 2.64 -0.76
C THR A 175 16.01 1.47 -0.66
N LYS A 176 17.12 1.53 -1.41
CA LYS A 176 18.16 0.49 -1.40
C LYS A 176 18.93 0.46 -0.08
N LYS A 177 19.12 1.62 0.55
CA LYS A 177 19.75 1.75 1.87
C LYS A 177 18.78 1.28 2.96
N ALA A 178 17.53 1.74 2.96
CA ALA A 178 16.55 1.39 4.00
C ALA A 178 16.20 -0.12 4.06
N ARG A 179 16.21 -0.84 2.92
CA ARG A 179 15.92 -2.29 2.89
C ARG A 179 17.08 -3.15 3.41
N GLY A 180 18.33 -2.72 3.23
CA GLY A 180 19.52 -3.49 3.63
C GLY A 180 19.95 -3.29 5.09
N VAL A 181 19.27 -2.41 5.84
CA VAL A 181 19.67 -2.02 7.22
C VAL A 181 19.06 -2.96 8.28
N LEU A 182 18.09 -3.80 7.91
CA LEU A 182 17.48 -4.72 8.86
C LEU A 182 18.48 -5.79 9.34
N PRO A 183 18.50 -6.10 10.64
CA PRO A 183 19.40 -7.13 11.17
C PRO A 183 18.99 -8.50 10.64
N LYS A 184 19.98 -9.40 10.53
CA LYS A 184 19.75 -10.78 10.08
C LYS A 184 19.14 -11.68 11.16
N ALA A 185 19.19 -11.26 12.42
CA ALA A 185 18.68 -11.98 13.57
C ALA A 185 18.10 -10.99 14.59
N TYR A 186 17.09 -11.42 15.33
CA TYR A 186 16.43 -10.68 16.40
C TYR A 186 16.55 -11.45 17.72
N SER A 187 16.55 -10.73 18.83
CA SER A 187 16.48 -11.36 20.15
C SER A 187 15.12 -12.02 20.35
N VAL A 188 15.05 -13.03 21.23
CA VAL A 188 13.76 -13.64 21.62
C VAL A 188 12.82 -12.58 22.20
N GLN A 189 13.36 -11.63 22.97
CA GLN A 189 12.61 -10.54 23.57
C GLN A 189 11.97 -9.63 22.53
N ASP A 190 12.69 -9.27 21.46
CA ASP A 190 12.14 -8.46 20.37
C ASP A 190 11.09 -9.24 19.57
N CYS A 191 11.32 -10.54 19.36
CA CYS A 191 10.34 -11.42 18.74
C CYS A 191 9.03 -11.48 19.53
N VAL A 192 9.10 -11.73 20.84
CA VAL A 192 7.92 -11.77 21.72
C VAL A 192 7.22 -10.42 21.78
N PHE A 193 7.99 -9.32 21.85
CA PHE A 193 7.45 -7.97 21.81
C PHE A 193 6.63 -7.74 20.53
N ASN A 194 7.22 -7.95 19.36
CA ASN A 194 6.52 -7.76 18.09
C ASN A 194 5.31 -8.70 17.92
N LEU A 195 5.42 -9.97 18.30
CA LEU A 195 4.31 -10.93 18.20
C LEU A 195 3.12 -10.51 19.06
N SER A 196 3.37 -10.10 20.31
CA SER A 196 2.30 -9.64 21.20
C SER A 196 1.65 -8.35 20.71
N HIS A 197 2.44 -7.37 20.28
CA HIS A 197 1.95 -6.11 19.75
C HIS A 197 1.16 -6.30 18.43
N ALA A 198 1.65 -7.09 17.48
CA ALA A 198 0.93 -7.39 16.24
C ALA A 198 -0.40 -8.12 16.49
N SER A 199 -0.42 -9.04 17.46
CA SER A 199 -1.63 -9.77 17.84
C SER A 199 -2.70 -8.83 18.43
N VAL A 200 -2.30 -7.99 19.39
CA VAL A 200 -3.19 -7.00 20.01
C VAL A 200 -3.65 -5.95 19.00
N LEU A 201 -2.74 -5.47 18.14
CA LEU A 201 -3.08 -4.48 17.11
C LEU A 201 -4.12 -5.03 16.13
N SER A 202 -3.96 -6.28 15.68
CA SER A 202 -4.92 -6.94 14.78
C SER A 202 -6.32 -7.05 15.42
N LEU A 203 -6.38 -7.45 16.69
CA LEU A 203 -7.64 -7.50 17.44
C LEU A 203 -8.21 -6.10 17.70
N ALA A 204 -7.37 -5.10 17.96
CA ALA A 204 -7.80 -3.72 18.16
C ALA A 204 -8.49 -3.16 16.91
N PHE A 205 -7.96 -3.45 15.71
CA PHE A 205 -8.65 -3.14 14.46
C PHE A 205 -9.97 -3.90 14.29
N GLY A 206 -9.97 -5.22 14.53
CA GLY A 206 -11.16 -6.05 14.39
C GLY A 206 -12.29 -5.66 15.36
N MET A 207 -11.95 -5.31 16.60
CA MET A 207 -12.87 -4.92 17.67
C MET A 207 -13.09 -3.41 17.76
N GLN A 208 -12.49 -2.63 16.87
CA GLN A 208 -12.57 -1.16 16.86
C GLN A 208 -12.14 -0.49 18.18
N ARG A 209 -11.14 -1.08 18.85
CA ARG A 209 -10.52 -0.56 20.08
C ARG A 209 -9.40 0.41 19.76
N TRP A 210 -9.80 1.59 19.27
CA TRP A 210 -8.88 2.64 18.78
C TRP A 210 -7.94 3.19 19.86
N ASP A 211 -8.36 3.10 21.11
CA ASP A 211 -7.57 3.46 22.29
C ASP A 211 -6.30 2.61 22.46
N LEU A 212 -6.30 1.38 21.94
CA LEU A 212 -5.15 0.46 22.03
C LEU A 212 -4.12 0.68 20.92
N LEU A 213 -4.42 1.47 19.88
CA LEU A 213 -3.56 1.54 18.70
C LEU A 213 -2.20 2.17 18.99
N ARG A 214 -2.14 3.14 19.92
CA ARG A 214 -0.89 3.83 20.25
C ARG A 214 0.17 2.88 20.78
N GLU A 215 -0.19 2.09 21.79
CA GLU A 215 0.69 1.09 22.38
C GLU A 215 0.83 -0.13 21.45
N GLY A 216 -0.28 -0.56 20.85
CA GLY A 216 -0.29 -1.70 19.93
C GLY A 216 0.57 -1.52 18.69
N SER A 217 0.81 -0.29 18.23
CA SER A 217 1.60 -0.01 17.03
C SER A 217 3.13 0.07 17.25
N LEU A 218 3.62 -0.13 18.47
CA LEU A 218 5.06 -0.12 18.72
C LEU A 218 5.76 -1.31 18.08
N ASP A 219 6.94 -1.06 17.50
CA ASP A 219 7.74 -2.04 16.77
C ASP A 219 9.21 -2.01 17.23
N ARG A 220 9.83 -3.20 17.30
CA ARG A 220 11.26 -3.40 17.57
C ARG A 220 12.00 -4.12 16.45
N MET A 221 11.33 -4.50 15.37
CA MET A 221 11.96 -5.27 14.29
C MET A 221 12.46 -4.40 13.14
N HIS A 222 11.64 -3.51 12.60
CA HIS A 222 11.97 -2.84 11.34
C HIS A 222 11.81 -1.32 11.36
N GLU A 223 10.83 -0.81 12.09
CA GLU A 223 10.41 0.58 12.01
C GLU A 223 11.48 1.50 12.59
N GLN A 224 11.92 1.27 13.82
CA GLN A 224 12.95 2.08 14.47
C GLN A 224 14.28 2.02 13.69
N VAL A 225 14.66 0.83 13.23
CA VAL A 225 15.88 0.60 12.45
C VAL A 225 15.85 1.38 11.13
N ARG A 226 14.71 1.38 10.43
CA ARG A 226 14.52 2.15 9.19
C ARG A 226 14.46 3.64 9.47
N MET A 227 13.74 4.07 10.50
CA MET A 227 13.60 5.49 10.85
C MET A 227 14.92 6.11 11.32
N ALA A 228 15.83 5.34 11.93
CA ALA A 228 17.17 5.80 12.28
C ALA A 228 17.98 6.32 11.09
N THR A 229 17.67 5.88 9.87
CA THR A 229 18.31 6.41 8.66
C THR A 229 17.88 7.84 8.32
N PHE A 230 16.74 8.30 8.85
CA PHE A 230 16.18 9.64 8.66
C PHE A 230 15.55 10.15 9.96
N PRO A 231 16.33 10.74 10.88
CA PRO A 231 15.86 11.13 12.23
C PRO A 231 14.59 12.00 12.27
N ILE A 232 14.34 12.78 11.22
CA ILE A 232 13.11 13.58 11.05
C ILE A 232 11.83 12.73 11.14
N LEU A 233 11.90 11.43 10.78
CA LEU A 233 10.76 10.52 10.89
C LEU A 233 10.33 10.32 12.35
N PHE A 234 11.27 10.26 13.30
CA PHE A 234 10.95 10.20 14.73
C PHE A 234 10.29 11.50 15.22
N GLU A 235 10.74 12.65 14.71
CA GLU A 235 10.10 13.93 15.02
C GLU A 235 8.66 13.97 14.49
N ILE A 236 8.43 13.51 13.26
CA ILE A 236 7.10 13.41 12.67
C ILE A 236 6.20 12.50 13.52
N GLN A 237 6.69 11.31 13.89
CA GLN A 237 5.95 10.36 14.70
C GLN A 237 5.53 10.96 16.05
N LYS A 238 6.50 11.53 16.77
CA LYS A 238 6.28 12.18 18.06
C LYS A 238 5.26 13.34 17.93
N HIS A 239 5.46 14.21 16.95
CA HIS A 239 4.59 15.37 16.74
C HIS A 239 3.15 14.95 16.39
N ALA A 240 2.98 13.92 15.57
CA ALA A 240 1.66 13.40 15.23
C ALA A 240 0.93 12.83 16.45
N LEU A 241 1.61 12.01 17.26
CA LEU A 241 1.05 11.43 18.48
C LEU A 241 0.67 12.49 19.52
N GLN A 242 1.46 13.56 19.64
CA GLN A 242 1.14 14.70 20.53
C GLN A 242 -0.06 15.52 20.03
N ASN A 243 -0.38 15.46 18.74
CA ASN A 243 -1.43 16.25 18.11
C ASN A 243 -2.67 15.43 17.70
N GLY A 244 -2.94 14.33 18.40
CA GLY A 244 -4.19 13.57 18.28
C GLY A 244 -4.16 12.37 17.34
N ALA A 245 -2.99 11.95 16.86
CA ALA A 245 -2.89 10.65 16.19
C ALA A 245 -3.10 9.50 17.20
N LEU A 246 -3.95 8.54 16.82
CA LEU A 246 -4.20 7.29 17.54
C LEU A 246 -3.01 6.33 17.38
N MET A 247 -2.39 6.31 16.21
CA MET A 247 -1.12 5.65 15.93
C MET A 247 -0.35 6.42 14.85
N SER A 248 0.96 6.27 14.84
CA SER A 248 1.85 6.87 13.83
C SER A 248 2.97 5.89 13.51
N THR A 249 3.00 5.39 12.28
CA THR A 249 3.92 4.32 11.85
C THR A 249 4.55 4.65 10.51
N LEU A 250 5.69 4.04 10.22
CA LEU A 250 6.29 4.08 8.90
C LEU A 250 5.38 3.35 7.91
N SER A 251 5.08 3.98 6.78
CA SER A 251 4.24 3.38 5.74
C SER A 251 5.08 2.44 4.87
N GLY A 252 4.90 1.12 5.03
CA GLY A 252 5.68 0.10 4.32
C GLY A 252 7.17 0.20 4.66
N SER A 253 8.03 0.28 3.63
CA SER A 253 9.47 0.54 3.80
C SER A 253 9.82 2.02 3.98
N GLY A 254 8.82 2.89 4.10
CA GLY A 254 8.98 4.33 4.02
C GLY A 254 9.14 4.82 2.57
N SER A 255 9.33 6.12 2.37
CA SER A 255 9.65 7.15 3.37
C SER A 255 8.46 7.94 3.93
N SER A 256 7.22 7.55 3.62
CA SER A 256 6.05 8.21 4.18
C SER A 256 5.73 7.75 5.59
N MET A 257 5.18 8.64 6.42
CA MET A 257 4.55 8.27 7.69
C MET A 257 3.04 8.18 7.52
N PHE A 258 2.46 7.12 8.07
CA PHE A 258 1.02 6.90 8.19
C PHE A 258 0.58 7.30 9.60
N ASN A 259 -0.41 8.19 9.69
CA ASN A 259 -0.99 8.62 10.96
C ASN A 259 -2.49 8.38 10.93
N LEU A 260 -3.01 7.59 11.85
CA LEU A 260 -4.44 7.37 12.00
C LEU A 260 -5.00 8.32 13.05
N CYS A 261 -6.14 8.94 12.78
CA CYS A 261 -6.84 9.80 13.75
C CYS A 261 -8.35 9.73 13.55
N HIS A 262 -9.10 10.24 14.52
CA HIS A 262 -10.52 10.51 14.33
C HIS A 262 -10.73 11.60 13.27
N SER A 263 -11.84 11.52 12.54
CA SER A 263 -12.21 12.49 11.50
C SER A 263 -12.17 13.93 11.98
N ASP A 264 -12.59 14.15 13.22
CA ASP A 264 -12.73 15.48 13.82
C ASP A 264 -11.35 16.08 14.16
N ASP A 265 -10.36 15.24 14.42
CA ASP A 265 -8.98 15.64 14.67
C ASP A 265 -8.16 15.83 13.39
N ALA A 266 -8.58 15.25 12.27
CA ALA A 266 -7.79 15.17 11.05
C ALA A 266 -7.33 16.54 10.54
N ARG A 267 -8.22 17.55 10.54
CA ARG A 267 -7.88 18.92 10.12
C ARG A 267 -6.82 19.55 11.02
N ARG A 268 -6.95 19.37 12.35
CA ARG A 268 -6.01 19.90 13.34
C ARG A 268 -4.64 19.24 13.18
N LEU A 269 -4.61 17.90 13.13
CA LEU A 269 -3.39 17.12 12.93
C LEU A 269 -2.67 17.51 11.64
N ALA A 270 -3.40 17.59 10.52
CA ALA A 270 -2.83 17.98 9.23
C ALA A 270 -2.22 19.40 9.29
N LYS A 271 -2.91 20.37 9.90
CA LYS A 271 -2.38 21.74 10.07
C LYS A 271 -1.08 21.76 10.87
N GLN A 272 -1.02 21.00 11.96
CA GLN A 272 0.17 20.90 12.82
C GLN A 272 1.36 20.25 12.10
N LEU A 273 1.09 19.26 11.24
CA LEU A 273 2.13 18.63 10.41
C LEU A 273 2.60 19.57 9.29
N ILE A 274 1.70 20.27 8.62
CA ILE A 274 2.04 21.26 7.57
C ILE A 274 2.94 22.36 8.14
N SER A 275 2.59 22.92 9.31
CA SER A 275 3.35 24.02 9.90
C SER A 275 4.76 23.61 10.32
N ARG A 276 4.95 22.36 10.75
CA ARG A 276 6.25 21.87 11.26
C ARG A 276 7.13 21.25 10.17
N PHE A 277 6.52 20.59 9.18
CA PHE A 277 7.22 19.77 8.18
C PHE A 277 6.93 20.24 6.75
N SER A 278 7.24 21.51 6.45
CA SER A 278 6.97 22.16 5.16
C SER A 278 7.61 21.47 3.94
N LYS A 279 8.65 20.66 4.15
CA LYS A 279 9.33 19.85 3.12
C LYS A 279 8.60 18.52 2.83
N PHE A 280 7.42 18.31 3.38
CA PHE A 280 6.60 17.13 3.16
C PHE A 280 5.23 17.54 2.61
N ARG A 281 4.70 16.71 1.72
CA ARG A 281 3.32 16.77 1.27
C ARG A 281 2.45 16.07 2.31
N ILE A 282 1.44 16.78 2.82
CA ILE A 282 0.48 16.23 3.78
C ILE A 282 -0.80 15.86 3.02
N LEU A 283 -1.25 14.61 3.14
CA LEU A 283 -2.49 14.12 2.55
C LEU A 283 -3.44 13.67 3.65
N THR A 284 -4.64 14.24 3.72
CA THR A 284 -5.71 13.71 4.56
C THR A 284 -6.61 12.86 3.69
N LEU A 285 -6.70 11.56 3.99
CA LEU A 285 -7.32 10.54 3.16
C LEU A 285 -8.40 9.79 3.95
N ASP A 286 -9.47 9.44 3.24
CA ASP A 286 -10.38 8.39 3.65
C ASP A 286 -9.73 7.02 3.54
N PHE A 287 -10.38 6.00 4.10
CA PHE A 287 -10.03 4.60 3.84
C PHE A 287 -10.83 4.04 2.68
N ASP A 288 -10.18 3.17 1.92
CA ASP A 288 -10.82 2.46 0.82
C ASP A 288 -11.24 1.07 1.29
N ASN A 289 -12.53 0.74 1.18
CA ASN A 289 -13.03 -0.61 1.49
C ASN A 289 -13.27 -1.44 0.23
N ASP A 290 -13.00 -0.91 -0.95
CA ASP A 290 -13.35 -1.59 -2.19
C ASP A 290 -12.17 -2.36 -2.79
N GLY A 291 -10.92 -1.98 -2.50
CA GLY A 291 -9.75 -2.47 -3.22
C GLY A 291 -9.79 -2.08 -4.71
N VAL A 292 -9.23 -2.92 -5.58
CA VAL A 292 -9.36 -2.76 -7.03
C VAL A 292 -10.83 -2.87 -7.44
N LYS A 293 -11.28 -1.94 -8.29
CA LYS A 293 -12.66 -1.91 -8.81
C LYS A 293 -12.75 -1.32 -10.20
N ILE A 294 -13.78 -1.72 -10.93
CA ILE A 294 -14.21 -1.07 -12.17
C ILE A 294 -14.88 0.25 -11.80
N GLU A 295 -14.54 1.32 -12.50
CA GLU A 295 -15.20 2.61 -12.35
C GLU A 295 -16.47 2.63 -13.20
N LYS A 296 -17.56 3.15 -12.64
CA LYS A 296 -18.78 3.39 -13.41
C LYS A 296 -18.55 4.65 -14.25
N GLY A 297 -18.78 4.54 -15.56
CA GLY A 297 -18.78 5.67 -16.48
C GLY A 297 -19.97 6.59 -16.25
#